data_AF-A0A959WHZ6-F1
#
_entry.id   AF-A0A959WHZ6-F1
#
_cell.length_a   1.000
_cell.length_b   1.000
_cell.length_c   1.000
_cell.angle_alpha   90.00
_cell.angle_beta   90.00
_cell.angle_gamma   90.00
#
_symmetry.space_group_name_H-M   'P 1'
#
loop_
_entity.id
_entity.type
_entity.pdbx_description
1 polymer ?
#
loop_
_entity_poly.entity_id
_entity_poly.type
_entity_poly.pdbx_seq_one_letter_code
_entity_poly.pdbx_strand_id
1 'polypeptide(L)'
;KAKVRRGTKAILLAGASEPVTATYRWARCIGPRSKPCLQIRNFGIPRRIEMSEGSNRVALPTGALRPGIWNLLLTPVDRADITGRSARLGLRVIRPRR
;
A
#
# COMPACT_ATOMS: atom_id res chain seq x y z
N LYS A 1 6.28 8.18 7.68
CA LYS A 1 5.28 7.08 7.56
C LYS A 1 3.99 7.53 8.22
N ALA A 2 2.88 7.51 7.49
CA ALA A 2 1.57 7.85 8.06
C ALA A 2 1.21 6.86 9.18
N LYS A 3 0.63 7.35 10.28
CA LYS A 3 0.16 6.51 11.39
C LYS A 3 -1.34 6.29 11.25
N VAL A 4 -1.79 5.05 11.28
CA VAL A 4 -3.23 4.71 11.26
C VAL A 4 -3.58 3.79 12.41
N ARG A 5 -4.77 3.99 12.97
CA ARG A 5 -5.34 3.05 13.95
C ARG A 5 -5.75 1.77 13.22
N ARG A 6 -5.61 0.64 13.90
CA ARG A 6 -6.12 -0.64 13.38
C ARG A 6 -7.60 -0.50 13.05
N GLY A 7 -8.00 -0.89 11.85
CA GLY A 7 -9.40 -0.80 11.38
C GLY A 7 -9.70 0.43 10.51
N THR A 8 -8.86 1.46 10.53
CA THR A 8 -9.07 2.66 9.70
C THR A 8 -8.73 2.40 8.23
N LYS A 9 -9.53 2.88 7.28
CA LYS A 9 -9.15 2.80 5.85
C LYS A 9 -7.98 3.75 5.57
N ALA A 10 -6.98 3.29 4.81
CA ALA A 10 -5.93 4.17 4.31
C ALA A 10 -6.39 4.77 2.98
N ILE A 11 -6.20 6.07 2.78
CA ILE A 11 -6.55 6.72 1.51
C ILE A 11 -5.29 6.80 0.66
N LEU A 12 -5.32 6.17 -0.52
CA LEU A 12 -4.34 6.33 -1.57
C LEU A 12 -4.78 7.48 -2.47
N LEU A 13 -3.89 8.45 -2.68
CA LEU A 13 -4.01 9.46 -3.71
C LEU A 13 -2.97 9.13 -4.78
N ALA A 14 -3.43 8.92 -6.01
CA ALA A 14 -2.58 8.55 -7.14
C ALA A 14 -2.97 9.36 -8.37
N GLY A 15 -1.99 9.93 -9.06
CA GLY A 15 -2.17 10.52 -10.37
C GLY A 15 -1.90 9.48 -11.45
N ALA A 16 -2.74 9.42 -12.47
CA ALA A 16 -2.48 8.65 -13.68
C ALA A 16 -2.62 9.57 -14.90
N SER A 17 -1.73 9.44 -15.88
CA SER A 17 -1.82 10.18 -17.14
C SER A 17 -2.81 9.58 -18.12
N GLU A 18 -3.17 8.32 -17.93
CA GLU A 18 -4.10 7.55 -18.77
C GLU A 18 -4.84 6.55 -17.87
N PRO A 19 -5.99 6.01 -18.31
CA PRO A 19 -6.67 4.93 -17.60
C PRO A 19 -5.76 3.72 -17.44
N VAL A 20 -5.57 3.24 -16.21
CA VAL A 20 -4.64 2.14 -15.91
C VAL A 20 -5.21 1.18 -14.87
N THR A 21 -5.03 -0.11 -15.13
CA THR A 21 -5.25 -1.15 -14.13
C THR A 21 -3.96 -1.42 -13.36
N ALA A 22 -4.01 -1.32 -12.04
CA ALA A 22 -2.92 -1.73 -11.17
C ALA A 22 -3.38 -2.82 -10.19
N THR A 23 -2.41 -3.54 -9.64
CA THR A 23 -2.59 -4.39 -8.47
C THR A 23 -1.88 -3.78 -7.28
N TYR A 24 -2.50 -3.85 -6.12
CA TYR A 24 -1.90 -3.44 -4.87
C TYR A 24 -1.85 -4.61 -3.89
N ARG A 25 -0.82 -4.61 -3.04
CA ARG A 25 -0.77 -5.50 -1.88
C ARG A 25 -0.04 -4.86 -0.71
N TRP A 26 -0.40 -5.29 0.49
CA TRP A 26 0.32 -4.90 1.70
C TRP A 26 1.51 -5.82 1.93
N ALA A 27 2.63 -5.24 2.34
CA ALA A 27 3.79 -5.98 2.77
C ALA A 27 4.26 -5.47 4.13
N ARG A 28 4.48 -6.38 5.07
CA ARG A 28 4.97 -6.06 6.41
C ARG A 28 6.48 -5.91 6.37
N CYS A 29 6.98 -4.82 6.95
CA CYS A 29 8.38 -4.72 7.32
C CYS A 29 8.63 -5.60 8.54
N ILE A 30 9.59 -6.52 8.42
CA ILE A 30 10.04 -7.42 9.47
C ILE A 30 11.54 -7.18 9.70
N GLY A 31 11.95 -7.25 10.96
CA GLY A 31 13.35 -7.12 11.34
C GLY A 31 13.49 -6.74 12.81
N PRO A 32 14.73 -6.70 13.31
CA PRO A 32 15.01 -6.21 14.65
C PRO A 32 14.55 -4.75 14.79
N ARG A 33 14.26 -4.31 16.03
CA ARG A 33 13.78 -2.94 16.30
C ARG A 33 14.68 -1.84 15.71
N SER A 34 15.99 -2.07 15.67
CA SER A 34 16.98 -1.17 15.07
C SER A 34 16.91 -1.10 13.54
N LYS A 35 16.48 -2.17 12.86
CA LYS A 35 16.32 -2.26 11.40
C LYS A 35 15.00 -2.97 11.05
N PRO A 36 13.85 -2.31 11.27
CA PRO A 36 12.55 -2.98 11.26
C PRO A 36 12.07 -3.40 9.86
N CYS A 37 12.73 -2.95 8.78
CA CYS A 37 12.43 -3.33 7.38
C CYS A 37 13.58 -4.14 6.76
N LEU A 38 14.38 -4.87 7.56
CA LEU A 38 15.44 -5.74 7.06
C LEU A 38 14.89 -6.79 6.07
N GLN A 39 13.67 -7.26 6.32
CA GLN A 39 12.92 -8.16 5.45
C GLN A 39 11.53 -7.58 5.15
N ILE A 40 10.99 -7.90 3.98
CA ILE A 40 9.64 -7.51 3.56
C ILE A 40 8.83 -8.78 3.34
N ARG A 41 7.75 -8.97 4.10
CA ARG A 41 6.86 -10.12 3.97
C ARG A 41 5.52 -9.69 3.41
N ASN A 42 5.16 -10.24 2.26
CA ASN A 42 3.88 -9.95 1.61
C ASN A 42 2.71 -10.51 2.41
N PHE A 43 1.59 -9.80 2.40
CA PHE A 43 0.40 -10.17 3.15
C PHE A 43 -0.84 -10.15 2.26
N GLY A 44 -1.55 -11.28 2.25
CA GLY A 44 -2.75 -11.48 1.45
C GLY A 44 -2.46 -11.60 -0.05
N ILE A 45 -3.55 -11.63 -0.81
CA ILE A 45 -3.55 -11.73 -2.27
C ILE A 45 -3.51 -10.31 -2.86
N PRO A 46 -2.79 -10.05 -3.96
CA PRO A 46 -2.88 -8.80 -4.69
C PRO A 46 -4.32 -8.48 -5.08
N ARG A 47 -4.73 -7.23 -4.89
CA ARG A 47 -6.06 -6.74 -5.25
C ARG A 47 -5.96 -5.77 -6.41
N ARG A 48 -6.92 -5.81 -7.33
CA ARG A 48 -6.97 -4.87 -8.44
C ARG A 48 -7.51 -3.51 -8.00
N ILE A 49 -7.04 -2.47 -8.66
CA ILE A 49 -7.47 -1.09 -8.55
C ILE A 49 -7.45 -0.52 -9.97
N GLU A 50 -8.58 0.02 -10.38
CA GLU A 50 -8.71 0.75 -11.64
C GLU A 50 -8.53 2.23 -11.32
N MET A 51 -7.74 2.91 -12.13
CA MET A 51 -7.46 4.34 -11.99
C MET A 51 -7.80 4.99 -13.31
N SER A 52 -8.61 6.06 -13.26
CA SER A 52 -8.91 6.90 -14.42
C SER A 52 -7.75 7.87 -14.67
N GLU A 53 -7.72 8.50 -15.85
CA GLU A 53 -6.86 9.66 -16.08
C GLU A 53 -7.12 10.76 -15.03
N GLY A 54 -6.05 11.41 -14.58
CA GLY A 54 -6.08 12.46 -13.57
C GLY A 54 -5.91 11.94 -12.14
N SER A 55 -6.60 12.57 -11.19
CA SER A 55 -6.44 12.32 -9.75
C SER A 55 -7.40 11.26 -9.24
N ASN A 56 -6.86 10.17 -8.71
CA ASN A 56 -7.60 9.05 -8.16
C ASN A 56 -7.51 9.00 -6.64
N ARG A 57 -8.65 8.72 -6.00
CA ARG A 57 -8.75 8.56 -4.55
C ARG A 57 -9.31 7.20 -4.22
N VAL A 58 -8.48 6.34 -3.61
CA VAL A 58 -8.89 4.95 -3.33
C VAL A 58 -8.72 4.58 -1.87
N ALA A 59 -9.79 4.05 -1.28
CA ALA A 59 -9.83 3.63 0.10
C ALA A 59 -9.36 2.18 0.26
N LEU A 60 -8.15 2.01 0.79
CA LEU A 60 -7.51 0.72 0.99
C LEU A 60 -7.86 0.16 2.38
N PRO A 61 -8.37 -1.09 2.46
CA PRO A 61 -8.69 -1.70 3.74
C PRO A 61 -7.42 -2.00 4.54
N THR A 62 -7.39 -1.63 5.82
CA THR A 62 -6.30 -1.97 6.75
C THR A 62 -6.75 -2.82 7.95
N GLY A 63 -8.03 -3.23 8.02
CA GLY A 63 -8.57 -3.94 9.19
C GLY A 63 -7.83 -5.24 9.54
N ALA A 64 -7.32 -5.94 8.54
CA ALA A 64 -6.51 -7.16 8.72
C ALA A 64 -5.05 -6.89 9.12
N LEU A 65 -4.57 -5.64 9.02
CA LEU A 65 -3.18 -5.29 9.33
C LEU A 65 -2.96 -5.26 10.84
N ARG A 66 -2.08 -6.14 11.32
CA ARG A 66 -1.61 -6.13 12.71
C ARG A 66 -0.75 -4.88 12.98
N PRO A 67 -0.63 -4.42 14.24
CA PRO A 67 0.28 -3.34 14.58
C PRO A 67 1.71 -3.59 14.07
N GLY A 68 2.31 -2.56 13.48
CA GLY A 68 3.62 -2.66 12.85
C GLY A 68 3.82 -1.69 11.71
N ILE A 69 4.92 -1.89 11.00
CA ILE A 69 5.29 -1.11 9.82
C ILE A 69 4.90 -1.90 8.57
N TRP A 70 4.20 -1.23 7.67
CA TRP A 70 3.65 -1.79 6.45
C TRP A 70 4.06 -0.92 5.27
N ASN A 71 4.24 -1.53 4.12
CA ASN A 71 4.42 -0.87 2.84
C ASN A 71 3.29 -1.28 1.91
N LEU A 72 2.72 -0.32 1.19
CA LEU A 72 1.88 -0.60 0.04
C LEU A 72 2.80 -0.85 -1.15
N LEU A 73 2.59 -1.97 -1.83
CA LEU A 73 3.22 -2.28 -3.10
C LEU A 73 2.16 -2.12 -4.19
N LEU A 74 2.37 -1.19 -5.12
CA LEU A 74 1.51 -0.96 -6.27
C LEU A 74 2.27 -1.39 -7.54
N THR A 75 1.64 -2.24 -8.35
CA THR A 75 2.23 -2.81 -9.58
C THR A 75 1.23 -2.65 -10.73
N PRO A 76 1.57 -1.90 -11.79
CA PRO A 76 0.75 -1.82 -13.00
C PRO A 76 0.52 -3.21 -13.62
N VAL A 77 -0.66 -3.46 -14.17
CA VAL A 77 -1.04 -4.76 -14.78
C VAL A 77 -1.15 -4.66 -16.31
N ASP A 78 -1.46 -3.47 -16.85
CA ASP A 78 -1.62 -3.29 -18.29
C ASP A 78 -0.29 -3.26 -19.04
N ARG A 79 -0.33 -3.82 -20.26
CA ARG A 79 0.82 -4.06 -21.15
C ARG A 79 1.30 -2.82 -21.90
N ALA A 80 0.52 -1.75 -21.96
CA ALA A 80 0.90 -0.50 -22.61
C ALA A 80 1.68 0.35 -21.60
N ASP A 81 2.97 0.54 -21.85
CA ASP A 81 3.87 1.49 -21.18
C ASP A 81 4.17 1.25 -19.70
N ILE A 82 5.11 0.32 -19.47
CA ILE A 82 5.88 0.20 -18.22
C ILE A 82 6.85 1.40 -18.12
N THR A 83 6.32 2.60 -17.87
CA THR A 83 7.05 3.73 -17.28
C THR A 83 6.42 4.17 -15.97
N GLY A 84 5.85 3.23 -15.22
CA GLY A 84 5.42 3.45 -13.84
C GLY A 84 6.45 2.94 -12.85
N ARG A 85 7.26 3.82 -12.23
CA ARG A 85 8.09 3.44 -11.07
C ARG A 85 7.19 2.81 -10.01
N SER A 86 7.49 1.58 -9.57
CA SER A 86 6.79 0.96 -8.45
C SER A 86 6.91 1.84 -7.20
N ALA A 87 5.81 2.45 -6.78
CA ALA A 87 5.78 3.30 -5.61
C ALA A 87 5.66 2.46 -4.34
N ARG A 88 6.52 2.73 -3.35
CA ARG A 88 6.44 2.14 -2.00
C ARG A 88 5.95 3.19 -1.03
N LEU A 89 4.75 3.02 -0.49
CA LEU A 89 4.19 3.93 0.51
C LEU A 89 4.22 3.29 1.90
N GLY A 90 4.92 3.93 2.84
CA GLY A 90 5.10 3.42 4.19
C GLY A 90 4.00 3.86 5.17
N LEU A 91 3.33 2.88 5.77
CA LEU A 91 2.27 3.02 6.77
C LEU A 91 2.71 2.42 8.11
N ARG A 92 2.34 3.04 9.23
CA ARG A 92 2.54 2.49 10.58
C ARG A 92 1.18 2.27 11.24
N VAL A 93 0.82 1.00 11.42
CA VAL A 93 -0.42 0.62 12.11
C VAL A 93 -0.12 0.58 13.61
N ILE A 94 -0.86 1.38 14.39
CA ILE A 94 -0.72 1.45 15.84
C ILE A 94 -1.83 0.64 16.53
N ARG A 95 -1.49 0.06 17.69
CA ARG A 95 -2.48 -0.53 18.58
C ARG A 95 -3.38 0.61 19.13
N PRO A 96 -4.69 0.41 19.27
CA PRO A 96 -5.52 1.35 20.02
C PRO A 96 -4.94 1.52 21.43
N ARG A 97 -4.79 2.75 21.91
CA ARG A 97 -4.60 2.98 23.35
C ARG A 97 -5.95 2.66 23.99
N ARG A 98 -5.97 1.67 24.89
CA ARG A 98 -7.07 1.50 25.84
C ARG A 98 -6.97 2.62 26.87
#